data_AF-N4X7L3-F1
#
_entry.id   AF-N4X7L3-F1
#
_cell.length_a   1.000
_cell.length_b   1.000
_cell.length_c   1.000
_cell.angle_alpha   90.00
_cell.angle_beta   90.00
_cell.angle_gamma   90.00
#
_symmetry.space_group_name_H-M   'P 1'
#
loop_
_entity.id
_entity.type
_entity.pdbx_description
1 polymer ?
#
loop_
_entity_poly.entity_id
_entity_poly.type
_entity_poly.pdbx_seq_one_letter_code
_entity_poly.pdbx_strand_id
1 'polypeptide(L)'
;MSSSSPPPPERNIQRSKRKASSSPSPILQEDTIKRVKARDQSLIGDEHNGKRTISIPVEMDSPHTYECMGLTPQAARAIYNDGKEIRDGLLNDYGEDFDADFFECSLEAYLVKRVTRVCGEVLAAGDGNNWREAMTEAGIKKEFQDALMDEEFEAIRGTQSLQCWLEEIFGNYFRTFEHMNASILDDPKKDVSVMGKDV
;
A
#
# COMPACT_ATOMS: atom_id res chain seq x y z
N MET A 1 40.00 48.75 -4.14
CA MET A 1 39.20 48.04 -5.15
C MET A 1 38.01 47.42 -4.42
N SER A 2 36.85 48.07 -4.46
CA SER A 2 35.67 47.66 -3.70
C SER A 2 34.75 46.85 -4.61
N SER A 3 34.67 45.54 -4.34
CA SER A 3 33.77 44.61 -5.02
C SER A 3 32.35 44.82 -4.50
N SER A 4 31.46 45.35 -5.35
CA SER A 4 30.03 45.45 -5.07
C SER A 4 29.31 44.32 -5.81
N SER A 5 28.79 43.35 -5.07
CA SER A 5 27.93 42.30 -5.62
C SER A 5 26.54 42.87 -5.97
N PRO A 6 25.91 42.44 -7.09
CA PRO A 6 24.57 42.85 -7.44
C PRO A 6 23.51 42.13 -6.57
N PRO A 7 22.33 42.73 -6.35
CA PRO A 7 21.25 42.13 -5.58
C PRO A 7 20.53 41.02 -6.38
N PRO A 8 19.86 40.08 -5.71
CA PRO A 8 19.12 39.00 -6.36
C PRO A 8 17.82 39.51 -7.00
N PRO A 9 17.29 38.83 -8.02
CA PRO A 9 16.08 39.25 -8.72
C PRO A 9 14.82 39.00 -7.90
N GLU A 10 13.91 39.98 -7.89
CA GLU A 10 12.60 39.90 -7.25
C GLU A 10 11.73 38.82 -7.91
N ARG A 11 11.28 37.85 -7.11
CA ARG A 11 10.26 36.86 -7.53
C ARG A 11 8.89 37.53 -7.55
N ASN A 12 8.40 37.81 -8.76
CA ASN A 12 7.05 38.27 -9.02
C ASN A 12 6.05 37.11 -8.80
N ILE A 13 5.46 37.01 -7.60
CA ILE A 13 4.41 36.05 -7.28
C ILE A 13 3.08 36.61 -7.80
N GLN A 14 2.79 36.40 -9.09
CA GLN A 14 1.43 36.52 -9.60
C GLN A 14 0.61 35.32 -9.08
N ARG A 15 -0.10 35.56 -7.98
CA ARG A 15 -1.09 34.65 -7.39
C ARG A 15 -2.27 34.52 -8.36
N SER A 16 -2.16 33.53 -9.26
CA SER A 16 -3.21 33.17 -10.21
C SER A 16 -4.46 32.73 -9.45
N LYS A 17 -5.50 33.57 -9.44
CA LYS A 17 -6.82 33.25 -8.91
C LYS A 17 -7.45 32.18 -9.82
N ARG A 18 -7.27 30.90 -9.49
CA ARG A 18 -8.06 29.82 -10.11
C ARG A 18 -9.50 29.95 -9.63
N LYS A 19 -10.39 30.33 -10.56
CA LYS A 19 -11.84 30.11 -10.43
C LYS A 19 -12.04 28.61 -10.20
N ALA A 20 -12.79 28.25 -9.17
CA ALA A 20 -13.24 26.88 -8.95
C ALA A 20 -14.10 26.44 -10.15
N SER A 21 -13.57 25.52 -10.97
CA SER A 21 -14.38 24.81 -11.95
C SER A 21 -15.11 23.68 -11.22
N SER A 22 -16.43 23.79 -11.15
CA SER A 22 -17.33 22.70 -10.81
C SER A 22 -17.28 21.63 -11.91
N SER A 23 -16.24 20.79 -11.92
CA SER A 23 -16.17 19.61 -12.78
C SER A 23 -16.68 18.40 -11.97
N PRO A 24 -17.62 17.61 -12.52
CA PRO A 24 -18.09 16.40 -11.85
C PRO A 24 -16.92 15.42 -11.68
N SER A 25 -16.87 14.76 -10.52
CA SER A 25 -15.87 13.73 -10.20
C SER A 25 -15.78 12.72 -11.35
N PRO A 26 -14.58 12.25 -11.74
CA PRO A 26 -14.45 11.34 -12.87
C PRO A 26 -15.14 10.02 -12.52
N ILE A 27 -16.22 9.71 -13.26
CA ILE A 27 -16.88 8.41 -13.25
C ILE A 27 -15.89 7.39 -13.79
N LEU A 28 -15.66 6.30 -13.05
CA LEU A 28 -14.83 5.18 -13.50
C LEU A 28 -15.38 4.66 -14.83
N GLN A 29 -14.52 4.53 -15.83
CA GLN A 29 -14.93 4.00 -17.13
C GLN A 29 -15.35 2.52 -17.01
N GLU A 30 -16.37 2.11 -17.78
CA GLU A 30 -16.95 0.76 -17.75
C GLU A 30 -15.89 -0.34 -17.91
N ASP A 31 -14.86 -0.08 -18.71
CA ASP A 31 -13.76 -1.02 -18.95
C ASP A 31 -12.84 -1.20 -17.74
N THR A 32 -12.70 -0.16 -16.91
CA THR A 32 -11.99 -0.25 -15.62
C THR A 32 -12.80 -1.07 -14.63
N ILE A 33 -14.13 -0.87 -14.58
CA ILE A 33 -15.02 -1.68 -13.74
C ILE A 33 -14.96 -3.16 -14.15
N LYS A 34 -15.03 -3.45 -15.45
CA LYS A 34 -14.93 -4.84 -15.95
C LYS A 34 -13.61 -5.49 -15.57
N ARG A 35 -12.49 -4.77 -15.68
CA ARG A 35 -11.16 -5.26 -15.30
C ARG A 35 -11.04 -5.53 -13.81
N VAL A 36 -11.59 -4.67 -12.96
CA VAL A 36 -11.56 -4.84 -11.51
C VAL A 36 -12.48 -6.00 -11.07
N LYS A 37 -13.72 -6.08 -11.59
CA LYS A 37 -14.64 -7.21 -11.32
C LYS A 37 -14.11 -8.57 -11.79
N ALA A 38 -13.34 -8.60 -12.87
CA ALA A 38 -12.72 -9.83 -13.36
C ALA A 38 -11.59 -10.32 -12.44
N ARG A 39 -11.01 -9.43 -11.63
CA ARG A 39 -10.00 -9.78 -10.62
C ARG A 39 -10.65 -10.20 -9.32
N ASP A 40 -11.58 -9.40 -8.81
CA ASP A 40 -12.36 -9.71 -7.62
C ASP A 40 -13.66 -8.88 -7.62
N GLN A 41 -14.80 -9.55 -7.47
CA GLN A 41 -16.11 -8.90 -7.43
C GLN A 41 -16.31 -8.04 -6.17
N SER A 42 -15.61 -8.34 -5.07
CA SER A 42 -15.73 -7.63 -3.80
C SER A 42 -15.07 -6.24 -3.79
N LEU A 43 -14.25 -5.93 -4.80
CA LEU A 43 -13.53 -4.66 -4.92
C LEU A 43 -14.37 -3.51 -5.52
N ILE A 44 -15.57 -3.82 -6.04
CA ILE A 44 -16.50 -2.81 -6.54
C ILE A 44 -17.78 -2.88 -5.71
N GLY A 45 -18.01 -1.84 -4.92
CA GLY A 45 -19.28 -1.64 -4.22
C GLY A 45 -20.43 -1.38 -5.20
N ASP A 46 -21.66 -1.60 -4.72
CA ASP A 46 -22.86 -1.33 -5.51
C ASP A 46 -22.92 0.13 -5.97
N GLU A 47 -23.47 0.33 -7.17
CA GLU A 47 -23.61 1.66 -7.74
C GLU A 47 -24.71 2.45 -7.02
N HIS A 48 -24.32 3.54 -6.35
CA HIS A 48 -25.24 4.47 -5.73
C HIS A 48 -25.05 5.87 -6.32
N ASN A 49 -26.11 6.43 -6.93
CA ASN A 49 -26.14 7.76 -7.54
C ASN A 49 -25.08 7.98 -8.65
N GLY A 50 -24.84 6.99 -9.51
CA GLY A 50 -23.87 7.10 -10.61
C GLY A 50 -22.40 7.10 -10.16
N LYS A 51 -22.14 6.73 -8.89
CA LYS A 51 -20.80 6.54 -8.34
C LYS A 51 -20.67 5.08 -7.86
N ARG A 52 -19.54 4.46 -8.17
CA ARG A 52 -19.12 3.16 -7.64
C ARG A 52 -17.92 3.39 -6.73
N THR A 53 -17.95 2.84 -5.53
CA THR A 53 -16.82 2.84 -4.60
C THR A 53 -15.89 1.70 -4.96
N ILE A 54 -14.59 2.02 -5.06
CA ILE A 54 -13.54 1.00 -5.08
C ILE A 54 -13.17 0.79 -3.61
N SER A 55 -13.34 -0.44 -3.13
CA SER A 55 -12.76 -0.87 -1.86
C SER A 55 -11.27 -1.08 -2.11
N ILE A 56 -10.45 -0.15 -1.60
CA ILE A 56 -9.03 -0.44 -1.37
C ILE A 56 -9.02 -1.52 -0.28
N PRO A 57 -8.20 -2.59 -0.36
CA PRO A 57 -8.09 -3.53 0.74
C PRO A 57 -7.59 -2.75 1.96
N VAL A 58 -8.51 -2.52 2.91
CA VAL A 58 -8.30 -1.59 4.02
C VAL A 58 -7.60 -2.31 5.18
N GLU A 59 -7.70 -3.63 5.21
CA GLU A 59 -7.21 -4.47 6.29
C GLU A 59 -6.35 -5.59 5.70
N MET A 60 -5.48 -6.16 6.52
CA MET A 60 -4.75 -7.40 6.21
C MET A 60 -5.69 -8.62 6.28
N ASP A 61 -6.93 -8.43 5.85
CA ASP A 61 -8.10 -9.28 6.03
C ASP A 61 -8.28 -10.30 4.90
N SER A 62 -7.48 -10.16 3.84
CA SER A 62 -7.55 -11.01 2.67
C SER A 62 -6.16 -11.33 2.11
N PRO A 63 -5.99 -12.50 1.45
CA PRO A 63 -4.81 -12.78 0.63
C PRO A 63 -4.57 -11.69 -0.42
N HIS A 64 -5.63 -11.04 -0.91
CA HIS A 64 -5.53 -10.05 -1.96
C HIS A 64 -4.70 -8.82 -1.55
N THR A 65 -4.77 -8.41 -0.29
CA THR A 65 -3.96 -7.30 0.25
C THR A 65 -2.46 -7.58 0.07
N TYR A 66 -2.02 -8.79 0.44
CA TYR A 66 -0.63 -9.24 0.27
C TYR A 66 -0.22 -9.36 -1.20
N GLU A 67 -1.14 -9.78 -2.09
CA GLU A 67 -0.87 -9.81 -3.52
C GLU A 67 -0.64 -8.40 -4.10
N CYS A 68 -1.38 -7.40 -3.61
CA CYS A 68 -1.20 -6.00 -3.97
C CYS A 68 0.15 -5.43 -3.52
N MET A 69 0.72 -5.98 -2.43
CA MET A 69 2.07 -5.64 -1.94
C MET A 69 3.19 -6.29 -2.76
N GLY A 70 2.86 -7.02 -3.84
CA GLY A 70 3.86 -7.63 -4.72
C GLY A 70 4.16 -9.10 -4.41
N LEU A 71 3.35 -9.78 -3.60
CA LEU A 71 3.47 -11.22 -3.39
C LEU A 71 2.69 -12.03 -4.44
N THR A 72 3.17 -13.24 -4.74
CA THR A 72 2.46 -14.21 -5.57
C THR A 72 1.19 -14.68 -4.87
N PRO A 73 0.14 -15.12 -5.60
CA PRO A 73 -1.11 -15.60 -4.99
C PRO A 73 -0.90 -16.73 -3.97
N GLN A 74 0.07 -17.61 -4.23
CA GLN A 74 0.41 -18.71 -3.33
C GLN A 74 1.02 -18.19 -2.02
N ALA A 75 2.03 -17.32 -2.10
CA ALA A 75 2.69 -16.76 -0.93
C ALA A 75 1.74 -15.86 -0.13
N ALA A 76 0.97 -15.03 -0.80
CA ALA A 76 -0.06 -14.19 -0.20
C ALA A 76 -1.08 -15.01 0.60
N ARG A 77 -1.60 -16.08 0.02
CA ARG A 77 -2.52 -16.99 0.71
C ARG A 77 -1.88 -17.69 1.90
N ALA A 78 -0.64 -18.13 1.76
CA ALA A 78 0.08 -18.78 2.86
C ALA A 78 0.28 -17.82 4.03
N ILE A 79 0.71 -16.58 3.76
CA ILE A 79 0.92 -15.56 4.80
C ILE A 79 -0.38 -15.18 5.48
N TYR A 80 -1.45 -15.00 4.70
CA TYR A 80 -2.76 -14.71 5.26
C TYR A 80 -3.27 -15.83 6.18
N ASN A 81 -3.14 -17.09 5.74
CA ASN A 81 -3.59 -18.23 6.54
C ASN A 81 -2.79 -18.37 7.83
N ASP A 82 -1.48 -18.23 7.78
CA ASP A 82 -0.63 -18.28 8.97
C ASP A 82 -0.96 -17.12 9.92
N GLY A 83 -1.14 -15.91 9.39
CA GLY A 83 -1.55 -14.74 10.18
C GLY A 83 -2.92 -14.93 10.83
N LYS A 84 -3.86 -15.55 10.11
CA LYS A 84 -5.18 -15.90 10.63
C LYS A 84 -5.08 -16.94 11.76
N GLU A 85 -4.29 -17.99 11.58
CA GLU A 85 -4.08 -19.00 12.63
C GLU A 85 -3.49 -18.39 13.90
N ILE A 86 -2.49 -17.51 13.76
CA ILE A 86 -1.90 -16.78 14.89
C ILE A 86 -2.97 -15.92 15.58
N ARG A 87 -3.76 -15.15 14.80
CA ARG A 87 -4.82 -14.29 15.34
C ARG A 87 -5.87 -15.08 16.10
N ASP A 88 -6.39 -16.13 15.47
CA ASP A 88 -7.46 -16.96 16.01
C ASP A 88 -6.95 -17.68 17.28
N GLY A 89 -5.67 -18.10 17.30
CA GLY A 89 -5.00 -18.64 18.48
C GLY A 89 -4.93 -17.64 19.65
N LEU A 90 -4.47 -16.41 19.39
CA LEU A 90 -4.40 -15.37 20.41
C LEU A 90 -5.78 -14.97 20.94
N LEU A 91 -6.78 -14.87 20.07
CA LEU A 91 -8.15 -14.58 20.47
C LEU A 91 -8.72 -15.70 21.36
N ASN A 92 -8.39 -16.96 21.09
CA ASN A 92 -8.78 -18.09 21.94
C ASN A 92 -8.08 -18.06 23.31
N ASP A 93 -6.80 -17.66 23.35
CA ASP A 93 -6.00 -17.66 24.58
C ASP A 93 -6.32 -16.47 25.50
N TYR A 94 -6.60 -15.30 24.93
CA TYR A 94 -6.76 -14.04 25.67
C TYR A 94 -8.21 -13.51 25.70
N GLY A 95 -9.12 -14.05 24.88
CA GLY A 95 -10.51 -13.63 24.82
C GLY A 95 -10.74 -12.26 24.17
N GLU A 96 -11.93 -11.69 24.39
CA GLU A 96 -12.36 -10.40 23.79
C GLU A 96 -11.57 -9.17 24.28
N ASP A 97 -10.79 -9.32 25.36
CA ASP A 97 -9.93 -8.25 25.90
C ASP A 97 -8.62 -8.07 25.09
N PHE A 98 -8.43 -8.86 24.02
CA PHE A 98 -7.26 -8.77 23.15
C PHE A 98 -7.30 -7.53 22.26
N ASP A 99 -6.24 -6.72 22.34
CA ASP A 99 -6.04 -5.55 21.49
C ASP A 99 -5.70 -5.97 20.05
N ALA A 100 -6.70 -5.93 19.17
CA ALA A 100 -6.57 -6.28 17.77
C ALA A 100 -5.68 -5.30 16.99
N ASP A 101 -5.63 -4.02 17.38
CA ASP A 101 -4.83 -3.00 16.69
C ASP A 101 -3.33 -3.27 16.91
N PHE A 102 -2.96 -3.71 18.13
CA PHE A 102 -1.61 -4.20 18.41
C PHE A 102 -1.24 -5.41 17.54
N PHE A 103 -2.22 -6.25 17.21
CA PHE A 103 -2.01 -7.43 16.38
C PHE A 103 -1.86 -7.10 14.89
N GLU A 104 -2.52 -6.08 14.36
CA GLU A 104 -2.32 -5.66 12.97
C GLU A 104 -0.89 -5.17 12.73
N CYS A 105 -0.33 -4.38 13.66
CA CYS A 105 1.09 -4.04 13.67
C CYS A 105 1.98 -5.29 13.72
N SER A 106 1.51 -6.35 14.38
CA SER A 106 2.22 -7.62 14.47
C SER A 106 2.17 -8.44 13.17
N LEU A 107 1.11 -8.29 12.35
CA LEU A 107 1.01 -8.92 11.04
C LEU A 107 1.94 -8.27 10.00
N GLU A 108 2.15 -6.96 10.08
CA GLU A 108 3.22 -6.27 9.34
C GLU A 108 4.58 -6.89 9.68
N ALA A 109 4.90 -6.91 10.98
CA ALA A 109 6.16 -7.47 11.45
C ALA A 109 6.32 -8.95 11.05
N TYR A 110 5.22 -9.72 11.07
CA TYR A 110 5.20 -11.12 10.63
C TYR A 110 5.50 -11.26 9.14
N LEU A 111 4.82 -10.51 8.27
CA LEU A 111 5.07 -10.51 6.82
C LEU A 111 6.54 -10.22 6.54
N VAL A 112 7.03 -9.10 7.08
CA VAL A 112 8.40 -8.64 6.90
C VAL A 112 9.39 -9.72 7.37
N LYS A 113 9.23 -10.22 8.59
CA LYS A 113 10.08 -11.26 9.17
C LYS A 113 10.07 -12.54 8.34
N ARG A 114 8.92 -12.97 7.84
CA ARG A 114 8.83 -14.19 7.04
C ARG A 114 9.60 -14.04 5.74
N VAL A 115 9.35 -12.96 5.00
CA VAL A 115 9.98 -12.69 3.70
C VAL A 115 11.49 -12.51 3.86
N THR A 116 11.93 -11.71 4.83
CA THR A 116 13.37 -11.48 5.06
C THR A 116 14.11 -12.73 5.55
N ARG A 117 13.44 -13.59 6.33
CA ARG A 117 13.99 -14.89 6.73
C ARG A 117 14.21 -15.80 5.53
N VAL A 118 13.19 -16.00 4.68
CA VAL A 118 13.33 -16.86 3.49
C VAL A 118 14.43 -16.34 2.57
N CYS A 119 14.45 -15.02 2.30
CA CYS A 119 15.53 -14.41 1.53
C CYS A 119 16.91 -14.64 2.19
N GLY A 120 17.00 -14.45 3.50
CA GLY A 120 18.25 -14.65 4.25
C GLY A 120 18.77 -16.08 4.18
N GLU A 121 17.89 -17.08 4.27
CA GLU A 121 18.24 -18.50 4.16
C GLU A 121 18.81 -18.83 2.78
N VAL A 122 18.18 -18.34 1.71
CA VAL A 122 18.68 -18.54 0.33
C VAL A 122 20.01 -17.84 0.11
N LEU A 123 20.14 -16.59 0.54
CA LEU A 123 21.38 -15.82 0.38
C LEU A 123 22.54 -16.43 1.17
N ALA A 124 22.28 -16.97 2.36
CA ALA A 124 23.28 -17.65 3.19
C ALA A 124 23.75 -19.00 2.62
N ALA A 125 22.90 -19.68 1.84
CA ALA A 125 23.26 -20.92 1.15
C ALA A 125 24.09 -20.68 -0.13
N GLY A 126 24.02 -19.47 -0.70
CA GLY A 126 24.73 -19.06 -1.91
C GLY A 126 25.96 -18.18 -1.66
N ASP A 127 26.26 -17.32 -2.65
CA ASP A 127 27.35 -16.33 -2.59
C ASP A 127 26.92 -14.96 -2.02
N GLY A 128 25.67 -14.85 -1.55
CA GLY A 128 25.07 -13.61 -1.06
C GLY A 128 24.54 -12.65 -2.13
N ASN A 129 24.73 -12.94 -3.42
CA ASN A 129 24.32 -12.05 -4.54
C ASN A 129 23.10 -12.55 -5.32
N ASN A 130 22.55 -13.72 -4.98
CA ASN A 130 21.41 -14.33 -5.64
C ASN A 130 20.04 -13.71 -5.25
N TRP A 131 19.91 -12.38 -5.33
CA TRP A 131 18.70 -11.67 -4.88
C TRP A 131 17.43 -12.13 -5.61
N ARG A 132 17.51 -12.42 -6.92
CA ARG A 132 16.36 -12.91 -7.70
C ARG A 132 15.87 -14.28 -7.23
N GLU A 133 16.80 -15.18 -6.91
CA GLU A 133 16.48 -16.50 -6.36
C GLU A 133 15.83 -16.35 -5.00
N ALA A 134 16.44 -15.56 -4.11
CA ALA A 134 15.93 -15.27 -2.77
C ALA A 134 14.50 -14.70 -2.81
N MET A 135 14.25 -13.69 -3.66
CA MET A 135 12.93 -13.11 -3.82
C MET A 135 11.90 -14.08 -4.42
N THR A 136 12.34 -14.93 -5.36
CA THR A 136 11.47 -15.96 -5.97
C THR A 136 11.04 -16.98 -4.93
N GLU A 137 11.97 -17.45 -4.10
CA GLU A 137 11.68 -18.41 -3.03
C GLU A 137 10.78 -17.78 -1.94
N ALA A 138 10.99 -16.51 -1.63
CA ALA A 138 10.10 -15.75 -0.75
C ALA A 138 8.71 -15.47 -1.36
N GLY A 139 8.49 -15.85 -2.63
CA GLY A 139 7.22 -15.71 -3.32
C GLY A 139 6.89 -14.28 -3.73
N ILE A 140 7.90 -13.44 -3.95
CA ILE A 140 7.75 -12.08 -4.50
C ILE A 140 7.54 -12.16 -6.01
N LYS A 141 6.57 -11.40 -6.53
CA LYS A 141 6.21 -11.35 -7.95
C LYS A 141 7.36 -10.87 -8.81
N LYS A 142 7.45 -11.44 -10.01
CA LYS A 142 8.50 -11.12 -10.97
C LYS A 142 8.54 -9.64 -11.34
N GLU A 143 7.38 -8.99 -11.49
CA GLU A 143 7.30 -7.57 -11.84
C GLU A 143 7.96 -6.69 -10.78
N PHE A 144 7.81 -7.07 -9.50
CA PHE A 144 8.43 -6.38 -8.39
C PHE A 144 9.94 -6.67 -8.32
N GLN A 145 10.34 -7.92 -8.57
CA GLN A 145 11.76 -8.28 -8.69
C GLN A 145 12.44 -7.51 -9.81
N ASP A 146 11.80 -7.39 -10.97
CA ASP A 146 12.34 -6.69 -12.13
C ASP A 146 12.51 -5.20 -11.85
N ALA A 147 11.55 -4.57 -11.17
CA ALA A 147 11.66 -3.18 -10.73
C ALA A 147 12.82 -2.96 -9.74
N LEU A 148 13.05 -3.88 -8.80
CA LEU A 148 14.16 -3.79 -7.84
C LEU A 148 15.54 -4.06 -8.50
N MET A 149 15.54 -4.93 -9.51
CA MET A 149 16.75 -5.36 -10.22
C MET A 149 17.06 -4.50 -11.45
N ASP A 150 16.34 -3.40 -11.66
CA ASP A 150 16.62 -2.46 -12.74
C ASP A 150 18.07 -1.95 -12.69
N GLU A 151 18.68 -1.78 -13.85
CA GLU A 151 20.05 -1.28 -14.00
C GLU A 151 20.14 0.20 -13.58
N GLU A 152 19.07 0.98 -13.77
CA GLU A 152 19.02 2.38 -13.32
C GLU A 152 19.19 2.50 -11.80
N PHE A 153 18.77 1.47 -11.06
CA PHE A 153 18.85 1.43 -9.60
C PHE A 153 20.06 0.66 -9.06
N GLU A 154 21.00 0.22 -9.90
CA GLU A 154 22.13 -0.60 -9.45
C GLU A 154 22.99 0.08 -8.37
N ALA A 155 23.31 1.36 -8.57
CA ALA A 155 24.11 2.12 -7.60
C ALA A 155 23.39 2.27 -6.24
N ILE A 156 22.06 2.42 -6.27
CA ILE A 156 21.23 2.52 -5.07
C ILE A 156 21.06 1.15 -4.41
N ARG A 157 20.88 0.08 -5.21
CA ARG A 157 20.77 -1.29 -4.72
C ARG A 157 22.00 -1.70 -3.91
N GLY A 158 23.19 -1.25 -4.31
CA GLY A 158 24.44 -1.51 -3.61
C GLY A 158 24.62 -0.81 -2.26
N THR A 159 23.71 0.11 -1.85
CA THR A 159 23.87 0.85 -0.59
C THR A 159 23.33 0.11 0.63
N GLN A 160 22.47 -0.88 0.46
CA GLN A 160 21.85 -1.64 1.55
C GLN A 160 21.54 -3.08 1.14
N SER A 161 21.31 -3.95 2.12
CA SER A 161 20.97 -5.35 1.87
C SER A 161 19.57 -5.49 1.28
N LEU A 162 19.30 -6.64 0.65
CA LEU A 162 17.95 -7.00 0.20
C LEU A 162 16.93 -6.95 1.35
N GLN A 163 17.34 -7.37 2.55
CA GLN A 163 16.46 -7.39 3.72
C GLN A 163 16.01 -5.97 4.10
N CYS A 164 16.95 -5.01 4.13
CA CYS A 164 16.63 -3.61 4.40
C CYS A 164 15.69 -3.04 3.33
N TRP A 165 15.92 -3.33 2.04
CA TRP A 165 14.99 -2.91 0.98
C TRP A 165 13.58 -3.47 1.18
N LEU A 166 13.46 -4.76 1.48
CA LEU A 166 12.16 -5.40 1.65
C LEU A 166 11.42 -4.86 2.89
N GLU A 167 12.13 -4.66 4.01
CA GLU A 167 11.59 -4.01 5.22
C GLU A 167 11.00 -2.63 4.90
N GLU A 168 11.75 -1.78 4.19
CA GLU A 168 11.29 -0.44 3.83
C GLU A 168 10.11 -0.46 2.87
N ILE A 169 10.14 -1.33 1.85
CA ILE A 169 9.08 -1.36 0.85
C ILE A 169 7.78 -1.90 1.44
N PHE A 170 7.82 -3.03 2.15
CA PHE A 170 6.61 -3.56 2.79
C PHE A 170 6.09 -2.59 3.86
N GLY A 171 6.95 -2.02 4.71
CA GLY A 171 6.53 -1.02 5.69
C GLY A 171 5.91 0.23 5.04
N ASN A 172 6.40 0.66 3.88
CA ASN A 172 5.77 1.73 3.11
C ASN A 172 4.40 1.34 2.54
N TYR A 173 4.20 0.10 2.11
CA TYR A 173 2.87 -0.38 1.72
C TYR A 173 1.88 -0.31 2.88
N PHE A 174 2.25 -0.80 4.07
CA PHE A 174 1.41 -0.73 5.27
C PHE A 174 1.00 0.70 5.60
N ARG A 175 1.98 1.60 5.76
CA ARG A 175 1.71 3.04 6.02
C ARG A 175 0.82 3.66 4.94
N THR A 176 0.96 3.24 3.69
CA THR A 176 0.14 3.75 2.60
C THR A 176 -1.30 3.23 2.72
N PHE A 177 -1.51 1.95 3.03
CA PHE A 177 -2.83 1.39 3.27
C PHE A 177 -3.52 2.03 4.48
N GLU A 178 -2.82 2.20 5.60
CA GLU A 178 -3.32 2.91 6.78
C GLU A 178 -3.74 4.35 6.46
N HIS A 179 -2.90 5.09 5.72
CA HIS A 179 -3.21 6.47 5.34
C HIS A 179 -4.41 6.54 4.39
N MET A 180 -4.50 5.63 3.42
CA MET A 180 -5.67 5.54 2.54
C MET A 180 -6.94 5.24 3.33
N ASN A 181 -6.87 4.36 4.34
CA ASN A 181 -7.99 4.08 5.24
C ASN A 181 -8.45 5.35 5.97
N ALA A 182 -7.53 6.03 6.67
CA ALA A 182 -7.85 7.25 7.41
C ALA A 182 -8.49 8.32 6.50
N SER A 183 -7.95 8.49 5.28
CA SER A 183 -8.46 9.49 4.33
C SER A 183 -9.88 9.20 3.81
N ILE A 184 -10.28 7.93 3.76
CA ILE A 184 -11.64 7.51 3.36
C ILE A 184 -12.62 7.75 4.51
N LEU A 185 -12.20 7.52 5.75
CA LEU A 185 -13.01 7.75 6.95
C LEU A 185 -13.18 9.24 7.27
N ASP A 186 -12.19 10.07 6.93
CA ASP A 186 -12.16 11.50 7.22
C ASP A 186 -12.91 12.40 6.21
N ASP A 187 -13.58 11.87 5.16
CA ASP A 187 -14.39 12.72 4.25
C ASP A 187 -15.77 13.02 4.87
N PRO A 188 -15.97 14.18 5.53
CA PRO A 188 -17.17 14.48 6.31
C PRO A 188 -18.32 14.95 5.41
N LYS A 189 -18.20 14.80 4.08
CA LYS A 189 -19.21 15.23 3.11
C LYS A 189 -20.34 14.23 2.97
N LYS A 190 -20.95 13.85 4.08
CA LYS A 190 -22.30 13.25 4.12
C LYS A 190 -23.13 13.67 5.33
N ASP A 191 -22.87 14.83 5.92
CA ASP A 191 -23.87 15.52 6.76
C ASP A 191 -23.89 17.02 6.47
N VAL A 192 -24.43 17.38 5.30
CA VAL A 192 -24.92 18.74 5.06
C VAL A 192 -26.38 18.66 4.66
N SER A 193 -27.22 18.80 5.68
CA SER A 193 -28.52 19.49 5.70
C SER A 193 -29.36 19.46 4.42
N VAL A 194 -30.42 18.66 4.45
CA VAL A 194 -31.72 19.05 3.88
C VAL A 194 -32.75 19.04 5.01
N MET A 195 -32.55 19.89 6.03
CA MET A 195 -33.65 20.41 6.83
C MET A 195 -33.89 21.85 6.40
N GLY A 196 -34.78 22.01 5.45
CA GLY A 196 -35.12 23.31 4.88
C GLY A 196 -36.12 23.17 3.76
N LYS A 197 -37.35 22.77 4.10
CA LYS A 197 -38.53 23.18 3.34
C LYS A 197 -39.63 23.53 4.32
N ASP A 198 -39.80 24.84 4.46
CA ASP A 198 -40.99 25.50 4.94
C ASP A 198 -42.23 24.94 4.23
N VAL A 199 -43.28 24.65 5.02
CA VAL A 199 -44.69 24.94 4.71
C VAL A 199 -45.38 25.28 6.03
#